data_AF-A0A9W3BQX0-F1
#
_entry.id   AF-A0A9W3BQX0-F1
#
_cell.length_a   1.000
_cell.length_b   1.000
_cell.length_c   1.000
_cell.angle_alpha   90.00
_cell.angle_beta   90.00
_cell.angle_gamma   90.00
#
_symmetry.space_group_name_H-M   'P 1'
#
loop_
_entity.id
_entity.type
_entity.pdbx_description
1 polymer ?
#
loop_
_entity_poly.entity_id
_entity_poly.type
_entity_poly.pdbx_seq_one_letter_code
_entity_poly.pdbx_strand_id
1 'polypeptide(L)'
;MENRVGFRFIPTDEEIVDHYIRLKNLGGSTNSHVDEAISTVDICSFDPWELPCKSRRESRDQVWYYFGRKDNRGERQSRKTKSGFWKKTGVTMDIFRKRGDREKIGEKRVLVYHLSGSKSKSDWVMHEYIATFLPPTVNHRKLEGDEIFL
;
A
#
# COMPACT_ATOMS: atom_id res chain seq x y z
N MET A 1 10.09 15.70 8.35
CA MET A 1 10.16 14.98 9.64
C MET A 1 11.62 14.67 9.97
N GLU A 2 12.09 15.03 11.17
CA GLU A 2 13.48 14.80 11.60
C GLU A 2 13.81 13.31 11.70
N ASN A 3 14.89 12.88 11.07
CA ASN A 3 15.44 11.53 11.17
C ASN A 3 16.30 11.42 12.45
N ARG A 4 15.65 11.43 13.62
CA ARG A 4 16.33 11.26 14.92
C ARG A 4 16.75 9.81 15.09
N VAL A 5 18.01 9.60 15.52
CA VAL A 5 18.54 8.27 15.81
C VAL A 5 17.61 7.53 16.77
N GLY A 6 17.19 6.31 16.40
CA GLY A 6 16.29 5.47 17.19
C GLY A 6 14.82 5.52 16.77
N PHE A 7 14.39 6.51 15.96
CA PHE A 7 13.02 6.58 15.45
C PHE A 7 12.91 5.88 14.10
N ARG A 8 11.90 5.01 13.94
CA ARG A 8 11.63 4.26 12.72
C ARG A 8 10.17 4.36 12.34
N PHE A 9 9.90 4.33 11.04
CA PHE A 9 8.55 4.27 10.52
C PHE A 9 8.12 2.81 10.41
N ILE A 10 7.45 2.30 11.45
CA ILE A 10 7.00 0.91 11.53
C ILE A 10 5.52 0.93 11.96
N PRO A 11 4.60 1.43 11.10
CA PRO A 11 3.18 1.40 11.41
C PRO A 11 2.67 -0.05 11.45
N THR A 12 1.72 -0.31 12.34
CA THR A 12 0.97 -1.56 12.40
C THR A 12 -0.01 -1.68 11.24
N ASP A 13 -0.45 -2.90 10.91
CA ASP A 13 -1.46 -3.14 9.87
C ASP A 13 -2.74 -2.31 10.10
N GLU A 14 -3.13 -2.11 11.36
CA GLU A 14 -4.26 -1.25 11.75
C GLU A 14 -3.96 0.24 11.48
N GLU A 15 -2.79 0.75 11.84
CA GLU A 15 -2.42 2.16 11.58
C GLU A 15 -2.30 2.44 10.09
N ILE A 16 -1.77 1.50 9.30
CA ILE A 16 -1.72 1.61 7.84
C ILE A 16 -3.13 1.87 7.29
N VAL A 17 -4.10 1.07 7.71
CA VAL A 17 -5.47 1.14 7.18
C VAL A 17 -6.30 2.28 7.81
N ASP A 18 -6.40 2.33 9.14
CA ASP A 18 -7.28 3.24 9.87
C ASP A 18 -6.70 4.65 10.06
N HIS A 19 -5.39 4.84 9.84
CA HIS A 19 -4.77 6.17 9.84
C HIS A 19 -4.36 6.58 8.42
N TYR A 20 -3.39 5.89 7.80
CA TYR A 20 -2.79 6.38 6.55
C TYR A 20 -3.74 6.29 5.35
N ILE A 21 -4.32 5.12 5.06
CA ILE A 21 -5.26 4.93 3.93
C ILE A 21 -6.53 5.74 4.15
N ARG A 22 -7.13 5.62 5.34
CA ARG A 22 -8.38 6.32 5.64
C ARG A 22 -8.24 7.83 5.46
N LEU A 23 -7.18 8.44 6.00
CA LEU A 23 -6.94 9.87 5.82
C LEU A 23 -6.69 10.19 4.35
N LYS A 24 -5.81 9.45 3.66
CA LYS A 24 -5.54 9.65 2.22
C LYS A 24 -6.84 9.70 1.39
N ASN A 25 -7.76 8.77 1.63
CA ASN A 25 -9.04 8.67 0.93
C ASN A 25 -10.04 9.78 1.28
N LEU A 26 -9.95 10.40 2.46
CA LEU A 26 -10.87 11.48 2.87
C LEU A 26 -10.58 12.83 2.19
N GLY A 27 -9.45 12.97 1.45
CA GLY A 27 -9.25 14.05 0.48
C GLY A 27 -9.25 15.49 0.99
N GLY A 28 -8.93 15.74 2.27
CA GLY A 28 -8.91 17.10 2.86
C GLY A 28 -7.53 17.77 2.90
N SER A 29 -7.49 19.11 3.01
CA SER A 29 -6.23 19.88 3.17
C SER A 29 -5.40 19.50 4.41
N THR A 30 -6.01 18.79 5.35
CA THR A 30 -5.45 18.25 6.60
C THR A 30 -4.60 16.99 6.42
N ASN A 31 -4.52 16.42 5.22
CA ASN A 31 -3.77 15.18 4.95
C ASN A 31 -2.28 15.42 4.61
N SER A 32 -1.76 16.63 4.84
CA SER A 32 -0.37 16.96 4.51
C SER A 32 0.63 16.01 5.18
N HIS A 33 0.37 15.57 6.42
CA HIS A 33 1.31 14.71 7.15
C HIS A 33 1.36 13.27 6.61
N VAL A 34 0.25 12.73 6.06
CA VAL A 34 0.29 11.38 5.45
C VAL A 34 1.04 11.41 4.12
N ASP A 35 0.86 12.47 3.34
CA ASP A 35 1.59 12.68 2.08
C ASP A 35 3.07 13.03 2.32
N GLU A 36 3.39 13.67 3.44
CA GLU A 36 4.77 13.85 3.92
C GLU A 36 5.42 12.54 4.36
N ALA A 37 4.64 11.59 4.89
CA ALA A 37 5.14 10.32 5.38
C ALA A 37 5.32 9.27 4.26
N ILE A 38 4.41 9.22 3.30
CA ILE A 38 4.32 8.16 2.27
C ILE A 38 4.14 8.81 0.89
N SER A 39 4.98 8.44 -0.09
CA SER A 39 4.87 8.95 -1.46
C SER A 39 3.78 8.23 -2.26
N THR A 40 3.11 8.95 -3.16
CA THR A 40 2.23 8.32 -4.17
C THR A 40 3.05 7.89 -5.39
N VAL A 41 2.98 6.60 -5.75
CA VAL A 41 3.74 6.00 -6.85
C VAL A 41 2.81 5.09 -7.66
N ASP A 42 2.93 5.12 -8.98
CA ASP A 42 2.41 4.04 -9.82
C ASP A 42 3.41 2.89 -9.84
N ILE A 43 3.17 1.89 -9.00
CA ILE A 43 4.15 0.85 -8.70
C ILE A 43 4.32 -0.12 -9.86
N CYS A 44 3.29 -0.32 -10.68
CA CYS A 44 3.39 -1.21 -11.83
C CYS A 44 4.24 -0.59 -12.95
N SER A 45 4.50 0.72 -12.90
CA SER A 45 5.42 1.40 -13.82
C SER A 45 6.91 1.17 -13.51
N PHE A 46 7.26 0.51 -12.39
CA PHE A 46 8.66 0.31 -11.97
C PHE A 46 8.94 -1.15 -11.64
N ASP A 47 10.14 -1.61 -11.98
CA ASP A 47 10.66 -2.86 -11.43
C ASP A 47 11.00 -2.65 -9.93
N PRO A 48 10.94 -3.69 -9.08
CA PRO A 48 10.98 -3.51 -7.64
C PRO A 48 12.30 -2.90 -7.11
N TRP A 49 13.42 -3.16 -7.78
CA TRP A 49 14.72 -2.57 -7.44
C TRP A 49 14.83 -1.06 -7.74
N GLU A 50 13.88 -0.50 -8.50
CA GLU A 50 13.80 0.94 -8.76
C GLU A 50 12.96 1.67 -7.72
N LEU A 51 12.07 0.96 -7.02
CA LEU A 51 11.15 1.53 -6.03
C LEU A 51 11.87 2.25 -4.88
N PRO A 52 12.95 1.72 -4.27
CA PRO A 52 13.61 2.39 -3.14
C PRO A 52 13.93 3.87 -3.37
N CYS A 53 14.34 4.22 -4.59
CA CYS A 53 14.66 5.60 -5.00
C CYS A 53 13.44 6.51 -5.16
N LYS A 54 12.22 5.96 -5.11
CA LYS A 54 10.93 6.68 -5.17
C LYS A 54 10.32 6.91 -3.79
N SER A 55 10.92 6.35 -2.74
CA SER A 55 10.41 6.52 -1.40
C SER A 55 10.67 7.92 -0.87
N ARG A 56 9.70 8.48 -0.15
CA ARG A 56 9.86 9.77 0.53
C ARG A 56 10.80 9.69 1.74
N ARG A 57 11.02 8.48 2.26
CA ARG A 57 11.84 8.24 3.45
C ARG A 57 12.97 7.29 3.10
N GLU A 58 14.16 7.61 3.57
CA GLU A 58 15.24 6.63 3.61
C GLU A 58 14.86 5.50 4.56
N SER A 59 15.02 4.26 4.10
CA SER A 59 14.77 3.07 4.89
C SER A 59 16.08 2.34 5.17
N ARG A 60 16.34 2.07 6.45
CA ARG A 60 17.46 1.22 6.88
C ARG A 60 17.07 -0.26 6.95
N ASP A 61 15.76 -0.53 6.98
CA ASP A 61 15.21 -1.86 7.19
C ASP A 61 14.78 -2.53 5.88
N GLN A 62 15.12 -1.94 4.72
CA GLN A 62 14.72 -2.42 3.39
C GLN A 62 13.20 -2.57 3.21
N VAL A 63 12.44 -1.70 3.87
CA VAL A 63 10.98 -1.60 3.74
C VAL A 63 10.63 -0.19 3.31
N TRP A 64 9.80 -0.06 2.29
CA TRP A 64 9.35 1.22 1.79
C TRP A 64 7.84 1.25 1.72
N TYR A 65 7.25 2.44 1.81
CA TYR A 65 5.82 2.64 1.89
C TYR A 65 5.38 3.53 0.75
N TYR A 66 4.36 3.10 0.00
CA TYR A 66 3.81 3.84 -1.13
C TYR A 66 2.29 3.84 -1.12
N PHE A 67 1.69 4.98 -1.42
CA PHE A 67 0.32 5.02 -1.92
C PHE A 67 0.34 4.64 -3.39
N GLY A 68 -0.40 3.59 -3.74
CA GLY A 68 -0.67 3.22 -5.12
C GLY A 68 -1.67 4.16 -5.76
N ARG A 69 -1.47 4.47 -7.04
CA ARG A 69 -2.53 5.09 -7.85
C ARG A 69 -3.48 4.00 -8.32
N LYS A 70 -4.77 4.21 -8.10
CA LYS A 70 -5.79 3.39 -8.71
C LYS A 70 -5.81 3.61 -10.23
N ASP A 71 -5.81 2.52 -11.00
CA ASP A 71 -6.09 2.63 -12.42
C ASP A 71 -7.59 2.91 -12.61
N ASN A 72 -7.91 4.15 -13.00
CA ASN A 72 -9.28 4.60 -13.28
C ASN A 72 -9.89 3.95 -14.52
N ARG A 73 -9.16 3.07 -15.23
CA ARG A 73 -9.59 2.47 -16.50
C ARG A 73 -10.44 1.20 -16.33
N GLY A 74 -10.75 0.78 -15.11
CA GLY A 74 -11.61 -0.38 -14.86
C GLY A 74 -11.03 -1.72 -15.33
N GLU A 75 -9.79 -1.71 -15.81
CA GLU A 75 -9.04 -2.90 -16.19
C GLU A 75 -8.29 -3.37 -14.96
N ARG A 76 -8.42 -4.66 -14.65
CA ARG A 76 -7.73 -5.32 -13.54
C ARG A 76 -6.27 -4.85 -13.52
N GLN A 77 -5.85 -4.13 -12.47
CA GLN A 77 -4.49 -3.59 -12.33
C GLN A 77 -3.48 -4.58 -12.90
N SER A 78 -2.84 -4.17 -13.99
CA SER A 78 -1.81 -4.98 -14.60
C SER A 78 -0.65 -5.01 -13.61
N ARG A 79 -0.57 -6.08 -12.83
CA ARG A 79 0.55 -6.36 -11.91
C ARG A 79 1.85 -6.67 -12.67
N LYS A 80 1.98 -6.21 -13.91
CA LYS A 80 3.16 -6.36 -14.76
C LYS A 80 3.96 -5.08 -14.69
N THR A 81 5.26 -5.26 -14.76
CA THR A 81 6.29 -4.23 -14.82
C THR A 81 7.07 -4.42 -16.11
N LYS A 82 8.12 -3.63 -16.33
CA LYS A 82 8.96 -3.76 -17.52
C LYS A 82 9.60 -5.14 -17.62
N SER A 83 10.11 -5.68 -16.51
CA SER A 83 10.92 -6.90 -16.53
C SER A 83 10.19 -8.13 -15.99
N GLY A 84 9.03 -7.97 -15.36
CA GLY A 84 8.39 -9.04 -14.60
C GLY A 84 6.98 -8.71 -14.15
N PHE A 85 6.51 -9.43 -13.13
CA PHE A 85 5.16 -9.24 -12.59
C PHE A 85 5.06 -9.61 -11.11
N TRP A 86 4.15 -8.95 -10.41
CA TRP A 86 3.76 -9.26 -9.05
C TRP A 86 2.67 -10.33 -9.04
N LYS A 87 2.89 -11.38 -8.26
CA LYS A 87 1.94 -12.49 -8.10
C LYS A 87 1.51 -12.59 -6.64
N LYS A 88 0.19 -12.59 -6.40
CA LYS A 88 -0.35 -12.88 -5.07
C LYS A 88 0.10 -14.25 -4.60
N THR A 89 0.59 -14.31 -3.37
CA THR A 89 1.00 -15.52 -2.67
C THR A 89 0.38 -15.56 -1.28
N GLY A 90 0.19 -16.76 -0.74
CA GLY A 90 -0.39 -16.95 0.58
C GLY A 90 -1.86 -16.56 0.70
N VAL A 91 -2.33 -16.57 1.95
CA VAL A 91 -3.72 -16.27 2.32
C VAL A 91 -3.87 -14.76 2.53
N THR A 92 -4.98 -14.18 2.07
CA THR A 92 -5.33 -12.79 2.43
C THR A 92 -5.58 -12.72 3.92
N MET A 93 -4.94 -11.77 4.60
CA MET A 93 -5.17 -11.53 6.03
C MET A 93 -6.19 -10.42 6.21
N ASP A 94 -7.20 -10.67 7.03
CA ASP A 94 -8.15 -9.63 7.43
C ASP A 94 -7.52 -8.74 8.51
N ILE A 95 -7.78 -7.44 8.40
CA ILE A 95 -7.33 -6.44 9.37
C ILE A 95 -8.58 -5.95 10.10
N PHE A 96 -8.52 -6.00 11.44
CA PHE A 96 -9.60 -5.59 12.32
C PHE A 96 -9.15 -4.42 13.20
N ARG A 97 -10.07 -3.50 13.49
CA ARG A 97 -9.82 -2.47 14.51
C ARG A 97 -9.65 -3.14 15.86
N LYS A 98 -8.57 -2.86 16.59
CA LYS A 98 -8.31 -3.52 17.89
C LYS A 98 -9.20 -2.95 18.99
N ARG A 99 -9.57 -1.68 18.88
CA ARG A 99 -10.44 -0.99 19.84
C ARG A 99 -11.88 -0.93 19.32
N GLY A 100 -12.84 -1.19 20.21
CA GLY A 100 -14.26 -1.14 19.89
C GLY A 100 -14.84 -2.50 19.49
N ASP A 101 -15.67 -2.50 18.46
CA ASP A 101 -16.49 -3.61 17.97
C ASP A 101 -15.73 -4.68 17.16
N ARG A 102 -14.39 -4.55 17.03
CA ARG A 102 -13.57 -5.40 16.17
C ARG A 102 -14.09 -5.47 14.74
N GLU A 103 -14.55 -4.33 14.22
CA GLU A 103 -14.93 -4.17 12.81
C GLU A 103 -13.79 -4.60 11.88
N LYS A 104 -14.12 -5.27 10.77
CA LYS A 104 -13.16 -5.53 9.68
C LYS A 104 -12.93 -4.23 8.91
N ILE A 105 -11.69 -3.77 8.94
CA ILE A 105 -11.31 -2.47 8.42
C ILE A 105 -10.54 -2.53 7.11
N GLY A 106 -9.93 -3.67 6.82
CA GLY A 106 -9.20 -3.87 5.58
C GLY A 106 -8.73 -5.30 5.38
N GLU A 107 -7.94 -5.47 4.33
CA GLU A 107 -7.27 -6.70 3.95
C GLU A 107 -5.79 -6.42 3.65
N LYS A 108 -4.92 -7.36 4.02
CA LYS A 108 -3.52 -7.42 3.62
C LYS A 108 -3.29 -8.60 2.71
N ARG A 109 -2.74 -8.34 1.53
CA ARG A 109 -2.37 -9.34 0.53
C ARG A 109 -0.87 -9.34 0.38
N VAL A 110 -0.27 -10.52 0.34
CA VAL A 110 1.15 -10.68 0.08
C VAL A 110 1.36 -10.99 -1.40
N LEU A 111 2.31 -10.30 -2.01
CA LEU A 111 2.72 -10.51 -3.39
C LEU A 111 4.22 -10.77 -3.44
N VAL A 112 4.63 -11.59 -4.40
CA VAL A 112 6.05 -11.84 -4.70
C VAL A 112 6.29 -11.49 -6.16
N TYR A 113 7.41 -10.83 -6.41
CA TYR A 113 7.80 -10.47 -7.77
C TYR A 113 8.49 -11.63 -8.48
N HIS A 114 8.12 -11.83 -9.75
CA HIS A 114 8.70 -12.81 -10.65
C HIS A 114 9.25 -12.12 -11.90
N LEU A 115 10.51 -12.41 -12.24
CA LEU A 115 11.10 -11.97 -13.50
C LEU A 115 10.51 -12.76 -14.66
N SER A 116 10.13 -12.09 -15.74
CA SER A 116 9.62 -12.74 -16.94
C SER A 116 10.67 -13.68 -17.53
N GLY A 117 10.28 -14.90 -17.88
CA GLY A 117 11.20 -15.91 -18.42
C GLY A 117 12.07 -16.63 -17.39
N SER A 118 12.02 -16.23 -16.11
CA SER A 118 12.65 -16.98 -15.02
C SER A 118 11.67 -17.95 -14.37
N LYS A 119 12.16 -19.15 -14.00
CA LYS A 119 11.40 -20.11 -13.20
C LYS A 119 11.45 -19.81 -11.70
N SER A 120 12.40 -18.98 -11.26
CA SER A 120 12.62 -18.66 -9.84
C SER A 120 11.89 -17.37 -9.45
N LYS A 121 11.33 -17.37 -8.23
CA LYS A 121 10.83 -16.15 -7.59
C LYS A 121 12.00 -15.26 -7.17
N SER A 122 11.76 -13.95 -7.09
CA SER A 122 12.71 -13.02 -6.45
C SER A 122 12.44 -12.89 -4.95
N ASP A 123 13.33 -12.19 -4.25
CA ASP A 123 13.19 -11.85 -2.82
C ASP A 123 12.33 -10.60 -2.59
N TRP A 124 11.88 -9.94 -3.65
CA TRP A 124 11.00 -8.78 -3.55
C TRP A 124 9.58 -9.22 -3.19
N VAL A 125 9.17 -8.80 -2.00
CA VAL A 125 7.85 -9.01 -1.44
C VAL A 125 7.12 -7.68 -1.40
N MET A 126 5.82 -7.72 -1.67
CA MET A 126 4.94 -6.60 -1.50
C MET A 126 3.78 -6.93 -0.58
N HIS A 127 3.46 -6.03 0.34
CA HIS A 127 2.23 -6.10 1.13
C HIS A 127 1.24 -5.05 0.62
N GLU A 128 0.21 -5.51 -0.07
CA GLU A 128 -0.90 -4.69 -0.55
C GLU A 128 -1.97 -4.60 0.53
N TYR A 129 -2.26 -3.38 0.98
CA TYR A 129 -3.30 -3.07 1.97
C TYR A 129 -4.48 -2.40 1.29
N ILE A 130 -5.65 -2.96 1.51
CA ILE A 130 -6.91 -2.49 0.92
C ILE A 130 -7.87 -2.17 2.06
N ALA A 131 -8.28 -0.92 2.17
CA ALA A 131 -9.29 -0.51 3.13
C ALA A 131 -10.68 -1.00 2.69
N THR A 132 -11.47 -1.53 3.63
CA THR A 132 -12.84 -2.01 3.39
C THR A 132 -13.90 -1.12 4.00
N PHE A 133 -13.53 -0.07 4.74
CA PHE A 133 -14.51 0.85 5.29
C PHE A 133 -15.31 1.55 4.19
N LEU A 134 -16.64 1.49 4.29
CA LEU A 134 -17.52 2.38 3.55
C LEU A 134 -17.54 3.72 4.29
N PRO A 135 -17.17 4.87 3.69
CA PRO A 135 -17.35 6.14 4.37
C PRO A 135 -18.85 6.36 4.67
N PRO A 136 -19.21 6.89 5.86
CA PRO A 136 -20.61 6.92 6.34
C PRO A 136 -21.61 7.73 5.51
N THR A 137 -21.21 8.43 4.44
CA THR A 137 -22.06 9.40 3.75
C THR A 137 -21.91 9.47 2.23
N VAL A 138 -21.44 8.41 1.56
CA VAL A 138 -21.46 8.39 0.09
C VAL A 138 -22.39 7.29 -0.40
N ASN A 139 -23.42 7.71 -1.14
CA ASN A 139 -24.36 6.86 -1.87
C ASN A 139 -23.66 5.65 -2.49
N HIS A 140 -24.34 4.50 -2.51
CA HIS A 140 -23.90 3.16 -2.96
C HIS A 140 -23.41 3.02 -4.42
N ARG A 141 -22.80 4.05 -5.00
CA ARG A 141 -22.12 3.99 -6.30
C ARG A 141 -20.62 4.18 -6.08
N LYS A 142 -19.94 3.03 -6.01
CA LYS A 142 -18.48 2.82 -6.11
C LYS A 142 -17.61 3.73 -5.22
N LEU A 143 -17.37 3.26 -4.00
CA LEU A 143 -16.26 3.74 -3.18
C LEU A 143 -15.07 2.83 -3.47
N GLU A 144 -14.35 3.23 -4.48
CA GLU A 144 -13.26 2.49 -5.09
C GLU A 144 -11.94 3.06 -4.52
N GLY A 145 -11.65 2.75 -3.25
CA GLY A 145 -10.55 3.37 -2.47
C GLY A 145 -9.13 3.08 -2.98
N ASP A 146 -8.21 3.98 -2.64
CA ASP A 146 -6.78 3.86 -2.94
C ASP A 146 -6.13 2.70 -2.15
N GLU A 147 -5.10 2.11 -2.74
CA GLU A 147 -4.34 0.98 -2.18
C GLU A 147 -2.99 1.48 -1.65
N ILE A 148 -2.54 0.97 -0.50
CA ILE A 148 -1.13 1.10 -0.10
C ILE A 148 -0.41 -0.17 -0.48
N PHE A 149 0.76 0.00 -1.07
CA PHE A 149 1.68 -1.07 -1.36
C PHE A 149 2.95 -0.83 -0.55
N LEU A 150 3.37 -1.84 0.21
CA LEU A 150 4.68 -1.90 0.84
C LEU A 150 5.57 -2.81 0.02
#